data_AF-A0A0M2VJC7-F1
#
_entry.id   AF-A0A0M2VJC7-F1
#
_cell.length_a   1.000
_cell.length_b   1.000
_cell.length_c   1.000
_cell.angle_alpha   90.00
_cell.angle_beta   90.00
_cell.angle_gamma   90.00
#
_symmetry.space_group_name_H-M   'P 1'
#
loop_
_entity.id
_entity.type
_entity.pdbx_description
1 polymer ?
#
loop_
_entity_poly.entity_id
_entity_poly.type
_entity_poly.pdbx_seq_one_letter_code
_entity_poly.pdbx_strand_id
1 'polypeptide(L)' 'MTSDFVRNIHLATAQQLREQGVDLYGIVEHFESVFIPQNELPELLGKLGYQQQDLKQFLHSRL' A
#
# COMPACT_ATOMS: atom_id res chain seq x y z
N MET A 1 -1.94 -8.66 -14.09
CA MET A 1 -0.61 -8.20 -13.65
C MET A 1 -0.51 -6.72 -13.93
N THR A 2 -0.34 -5.91 -12.90
CA THR A 2 0.08 -4.52 -13.05
C THR A 2 1.56 -4.51 -13.40
N SER A 3 1.95 -3.77 -14.45
CA SER A 3 3.36 -3.65 -14.85
C SER A 3 4.20 -3.03 -13.72
N ASP A 4 5.46 -3.44 -13.58
CA ASP A 4 6.41 -2.85 -12.63
C ASP A 4 6.50 -1.32 -12.75
N PHE A 5 6.37 -0.79 -13.98
CA PHE A 5 6.32 0.64 -14.23
C PHE A 5 5.13 1.32 -13.52
N VAL A 6 3.94 0.75 -13.69
CA VAL A 6 2.71 1.27 -13.08
C VAL A 6 2.77 1.15 -11.56
N ARG A 7 3.32 0.04 -11.04
CA ARG A 7 3.53 -0.17 -9.61
C ARG A 7 4.42 0.92 -9.00
N ASN A 8 5.50 1.29 -9.67
CA ASN A 8 6.42 2.34 -9.20
C ASN A 8 5.76 3.72 -9.15
N ILE A 9 4.88 4.04 -10.09
CA ILE A 9 4.10 5.29 -10.09
C ILE A 9 3.20 5.36 -8.85
N HIS A 10 2.46 4.29 -8.57
CA HIS A 10 1.57 4.25 -7.41
C HIS A 10 2.32 4.20 -6.09
N LEU A 11 3.50 3.57 -6.06
CA LEU A 11 4.37 3.61 -4.87
C LEU A 11 4.85 5.03 -4.57
N ALA A 12 5.25 5.80 -5.59
CA ALA A 12 5.64 7.21 -5.42
C ALA A 12 4.45 8.07 -4.96
N THR A 13 3.26 7.81 -5.50
CA THR A 13 2.02 8.50 -5.08
C THR A 13 1.69 8.19 -3.62
N ALA A 14 1.74 6.92 -3.22
CA ALA A 14 1.51 6.50 -1.84
C ALA A 14 2.56 7.09 -0.87
N GLN A 15 3.81 7.24 -1.30
CA GLN A 15 4.83 7.92 -0.52
C GLN A 15 4.46 9.39 -0.26
N GLN A 16 3.98 10.12 -1.28
CA GLN A 16 3.52 11.51 -1.13
C GLN A 16 2.31 11.61 -0.19
N LEU A 17 1.33 10.71 -0.32
CA LEU A 17 0.17 10.67 0.58
C LEU A 17 0.60 10.46 2.03
N ARG A 18 1.55 9.56 2.28
CA ARG A 18 2.12 9.33 3.62
C ARG A 18 2.82 10.58 4.16
N GLU A 19 3.60 11.27 3.33
CA GLU A 19 4.27 12.53 3.68
C GLU A 19 3.28 13.68 3.97
N GLN A 20 2.08 13.62 3.39
CA GLN A 20 0.96 14.53 3.68
C GLN A 20 0.17 14.15 4.94
N GLY A 21 0.52 13.06 5.61
CA GLY A 21 -0.14 12.59 6.83
C GLY A 21 -1.35 11.70 6.61
N VAL A 22 -1.55 11.16 5.39
CA VAL A 22 -2.56 10.13 5.14
C VAL A 22 -2.19 8.87 5.93
N ASP A 23 -3.18 8.31 6.61
CA ASP A 23 -3.00 7.12 7.44
C ASP A 23 -2.90 5.83 6.61
N LEU A 24 -2.58 4.73 7.28
CA LEU A 24 -2.45 3.42 6.62
C LEU A 24 -3.72 3.01 5.86
N TYR A 25 -4.90 3.39 6.36
CA TYR A 25 -6.17 3.07 5.69
C TYR A 25 -6.27 3.77 4.33
N GLY A 26 -6.00 5.08 4.28
CA GLY A 26 -6.01 5.84 3.03
C GLY A 26 -4.94 5.38 2.04
N ILE A 27 -3.77 4.94 2.53
CA ILE A 27 -2.73 4.36 1.66
C ILE A 27 -3.19 3.04 1.04
N VAL A 28 -3.83 2.16 1.82
CA VAL A 28 -4.34 0.89 1.28
C VAL A 28 -5.50 1.12 0.33
N GLU A 29 -6.41 2.05 0.64
CA GLU A 29 -7.50 2.45 -0.25
C GLU A 29 -6.98 2.97 -1.60
N HIS A 30 -5.89 3.75 -1.62
CA HIS A 30 -5.23 4.15 -2.86
C HIS A 30 -4.84 2.93 -3.71
N PHE A 31 -4.13 1.96 -3.13
CA PHE A 31 -3.70 0.77 -3.86
C PHE A 31 -4.87 -0.11 -4.33
N GLU A 32 -5.93 -0.22 -3.55
CA GLU A 32 -7.16 -0.91 -3.95
C GLU A 32 -7.85 -0.21 -5.13
N SER A 33 -7.93 1.12 -5.10
CA SER A 33 -8.57 1.92 -6.17
C SER A 33 -7.88 1.78 -7.53
N VAL A 34 -6.60 1.41 -7.53
CA VAL A 34 -5.78 1.19 -8.74
C VAL A 34 -5.53 -0.30 -9.00
N PHE A 35 -6.32 -1.17 -8.37
CA PHE A 35 -6.34 -2.62 -8.57
C PHE A 35 -5.00 -3.32 -8.31
N ILE A 36 -4.20 -2.83 -7.36
CA ILE A 36 -3.05 -3.59 -6.86
C ILE A 36 -3.54 -4.86 -6.16
N PRO A 37 -3.01 -6.04 -6.52
CA PRO A 37 -3.39 -7.30 -5.86
C PRO A 37 -3.09 -7.29 -4.35
N GLN A 38 -4.00 -7.84 -3.54
CA GLN A 38 -3.82 -7.84 -2.09
C GLN A 38 -2.57 -8.59 -1.62
N ASN A 39 -2.12 -9.61 -2.36
CA ASN A 39 -0.88 -10.33 -2.05
C ASN A 39 0.39 -9.49 -2.33
N GLU A 40 0.30 -8.40 -3.09
CA GLU A 40 1.41 -7.46 -3.34
C GLU A 40 1.47 -6.31 -2.32
N LEU A 41 0.35 -6.01 -1.62
CA LEU A 41 0.28 -4.93 -0.64
C LEU A 41 1.32 -5.01 0.47
N PRO A 42 1.60 -6.18 1.11
CA PRO A 42 2.60 -6.24 2.17
C PRO A 42 4.00 -5.81 1.72
N GLU A 43 4.37 -6.13 0.47
CA GLU A 43 5.67 -5.71 -0.08
C GLU A 43 5.72 -4.19 -0.28
N LEU A 44 4.67 -3.62 -0.88
CA LEU A 44 4.58 -2.19 -1.15
C LEU A 44 4.55 -1.35 0.11
N LEU A 45 3.76 -1.77 1.10
CA LEU A 45 3.68 -1.11 2.39
C LEU A 45 5.01 -1.24 3.16
N GLY A 46 5.72 -2.36 3.00
CA GLY A 46 7.09 -2.51 3.51
C GLY A 46 8.07 -1.49 2.91
N LYS A 47 7.98 -1.21 1.60
CA LYS A 47 8.77 -0.15 0.95
C LYS A 47 8.42 1.25 1.45
N LEU A 48 7.21 1.44 1.95
CA LEU A 48 6.75 2.65 2.64
C LEU A 48 7.06 2.62 4.16
N GLY A 49 7.88 1.69 4.64
CA GLY A 49 8.35 1.67 6.02
C GLY A 49 7.32 1.19 7.06
N TYR A 50 6.18 0.66 6.63
CA TYR A 50 5.24 0.01 7.56
C TYR A 50 5.78 -1.35 8.00
N GLN A 51 5.72 -1.64 9.29
CA GLN A 51 6.22 -2.90 9.82
C GLN A 51 5.28 -4.06 9.45
N GLN A 52 5.86 -5.18 9.01
CA GLN A 52 5.12 -6.36 8.57
C GLN A 52 4.19 -6.95 9.65
N GLN A 53 4.49 -6.75 10.94
CA GLN A 53 3.63 -7.21 12.04
C GLN A 53 2.32 -6.42 12.10
N ASP A 54 2.39 -5.09 11.99
CA ASP A 54 1.22 -4.20 12.00
C ASP A 54 0.36 -4.41 10.75
N LEU A 55 1.01 -4.69 9.62
CA LEU A 55 0.34 -4.96 8.35
C LEU A 55 -0.48 -6.26 8.37
N LYS A 56 0.04 -7.33 8.97
CA LYS A 56 -0.68 -8.61 9.03
C LYS A 56 -1.97 -8.49 9.84
N GLN A 57 -1.96 -7.75 10.94
CA GLN A 57 -3.17 -7.55 11.74
C GLN A 57 -4.18 -6.65 11.03
N PHE A 58 -3.71 -5.53 10.45
CA PHE A 58 -4.54 -4.59 9.72
C PHE A 58 -5.26 -5.24 8.52
N LEU A 59 -4.53 -6.00 7.70
CA LEU A 59 -5.10 -6.67 6.52
C LEU A 59 -6.03 -7.82 6.89
N HIS A 60 -5.77 -8.54 7.99
CA HIS A 60 -6.66 -9.60 8.47
C HIS A 60 -7.99 -9.03 8.96
N SER A 61 -8.01 -7.87 9.62
CA SER A 61 -9.25 -7.24 10.10
C SER A 61 -10.19 -6.70 9.00
N ARG A 62 -9.74 -6.70 7.74
CA ARG A 62 -10.53 -6.28 6.56
C ARG A 62 -11.20 -7.45 5.83
N LEU A 63 -10.91 -8.71 6.20
CA LEU A 63 -11.53 -9.94 5.70
C LEU A 63 -12.64 -10.42 6.62
#